data_AF-A0A084EIV3-F1
#
_entry.id   AF-A0A084EIV3-F1
#
_cell.length_a   1.000
_cell.length_b   1.000
_cell.length_c   1.000
_cell.angle_alpha   90.00
_cell.angle_beta   90.00
_cell.angle_gamma   90.00
#
_symmetry.space_group_name_H-M   'P 1'
#
loop_
_entity.id
_entity.type
_entity.pdbx_description
1 polymer ?
#
loop_
_entity_poly.entity_id
_entity_poly.type
_entity_poly.pdbx_seq_one_letter_code
_entity_poly.pdbx_strand_id
1 'polypeptide(L)' 'MPGRRPEGALAERFQIGLATLAPIPRIVFYLHSRDDFTFPEIAYRLGCSVLNVEDHFAAALAHLDKAVNREG' A
#
# COMPACT_ATOMS: atom_id res chain seq x y z
N MET A 1 -2.76 2.52 -33.28
CA MET A 1 -2.27 2.38 -31.89
C MET A 1 -3.34 1.63 -31.11
N PRO A 2 -3.10 0.41 -30.63
CA PRO A 2 -4.10 -0.26 -29.78
C PRO A 2 -4.26 0.59 -28.50
N GLY A 3 -5.48 1.05 -28.25
CA GLY A 3 -5.81 1.83 -27.06
C GLY A 3 -5.41 1.06 -25.80
N ARG A 4 -4.66 1.71 -24.91
CA ARG A 4 -4.26 1.17 -23.62
C ARG A 4 -5.53 0.67 -22.92
N ARG A 5 -5.61 -0.63 -22.62
CA ARG A 5 -6.76 -1.17 -21.89
C ARG A 5 -6.89 -0.43 -20.54
N PRO A 6 -8.09 -0.07 -20.09
CA PRO A 6 -8.30 0.67 -18.84
C PRO A 6 -7.68 -0.05 -17.62
N GLU A 7 -7.67 -1.39 -17.65
CA GLU A 7 -7.01 -2.25 -16.66
C GLU A 7 -5.49 -1.98 -16.53
N GLY A 8 -4.82 -1.65 -17.65
CA GLY A 8 -3.40 -1.34 -17.67
C GLY A 8 -3.08 0.02 -17.04
N ALA A 9 -3.98 1.01 -17.20
CA ALA A 9 -3.83 2.31 -16.56
C ALA A 9 -4.04 2.23 -15.05
N LEU A 10 -4.99 1.40 -14.60
CA LEU A 10 -5.24 1.14 -13.18
C LEU A 10 -4.03 0.47 -12.51
N ALA A 11 -3.49 -0.58 -13.14
CA ALA A 11 -2.32 -1.29 -12.65
C ALA A 11 -1.08 -0.38 -12.58
N GLU A 12 -0.86 0.46 -13.58
CA GLU A 12 0.23 1.43 -13.61
C GLU A 12 0.13 2.47 -12.48
N ARG A 13 -1.07 3.02 -12.24
CA ARG A 13 -1.30 3.94 -11.11
C ARG A 13 -1.07 3.29 -9.77
N PHE A 14 -1.53 2.05 -9.60
CA PHE A 14 -1.30 1.30 -8.37
C PHE A 14 0.20 1.05 -8.13
N GLN A 15 0.95 0.68 -9.18
CA GLN A 15 2.40 0.50 -9.11
C GLN A 15 3.12 1.82 -8.76
N ILE A 16 2.73 2.94 -9.36
CA ILE A 16 3.26 4.27 -9.03
C ILE A 16 2.91 4.64 -7.58
N GLY A 17 1.68 4.34 -7.13
CA GLY A 17 1.24 4.54 -5.75
C GLY A 17 2.14 3.79 -4.76
N LEU A 18 2.42 2.51 -5.02
CA LEU A 18 3.34 1.71 -4.21
C LEU A 18 4.79 2.24 -4.24
N ALA A 19 5.26 2.74 -5.40
CA ALA A 19 6.61 3.28 -5.54
C ALA A 19 6.82 4.59 -4.77
N THR A 20 5.76 5.42 -4.68
CA THR A 20 5.77 6.74 -4.02
C THR A 20 5.37 6.70 -2.55
N LEU A 21 4.95 5.54 -2.04
CA LEU A 21 4.54 5.36 -0.66
C LEU A 21 5.73 5.49 0.30
N ALA A 22 5.49 6.10 1.46
CA ALA A 22 6.51 6.23 2.50
C ALA A 22 7.04 4.85 2.96
N PRO A 23 8.32 4.73 3.37
CA PRO A 23 8.97 3.44 3.58
C PRO A 23 8.26 2.53 4.59
N ILE A 24 7.86 3.05 5.76
CA ILE A 24 7.24 2.24 6.80
C ILE A 24 5.82 1.76 6.42
N PRO A 25 4.89 2.64 5.99
CA PRO A 25 3.60 2.19 5.44
C PRO A 25 3.72 1.16 4.32
N ARG A 26 4.71 1.31 3.44
CA ARG A 26 4.96 0.38 2.34
C ARG A 26 5.41 -1.00 2.83
N ILE A 27 6.30 -1.03 3.83
CA ILE A 27 6.74 -2.29 4.45
C ILE A 27 5.56 -2.98 5.12
N VAL A 28 4.78 -2.25 5.92
CA VAL A 28 3.59 -2.78 6.60
C VAL A 28 2.58 -3.34 5.59
N PHE A 29 2.32 -2.60 4.50
CA PHE A 29 1.43 -3.06 3.44
C PHE A 29 1.92 -4.36 2.80
N TYR A 30 3.21 -4.48 2.49
CA TYR A 30 3.76 -5.71 1.90
C TYR A 30 3.73 -6.90 2.86
N LEU A 31 4.15 -6.70 4.11
CA LEU A 31 4.12 -7.77 5.11
C LEU A 31 2.71 -8.31 5.31
N HIS A 32 1.70 -7.43 5.32
CA HIS A 32 0.32 -7.86 5.48
C HIS A 32 -0.26 -8.47 4.19
N SER A 33 -0.09 -7.80 3.04
CA SER A 33 -0.82 -8.13 1.81
C SER A 33 -0.13 -9.15 0.92
N ARG A 34 1.18 -9.39 1.10
CA ARG A 34 1.96 -10.34 0.28
C ARG A 34 2.50 -11.50 1.09
N ASP A 35 2.87 -11.24 2.34
CA ASP A 35 3.49 -12.24 3.22
C ASP A 35 2.52 -12.78 4.28
N ASP A 36 1.24 -12.36 4.24
CA ASP A 36 0.15 -12.80 5.12
C ASP A 36 0.41 -12.62 6.63
N PHE A 37 1.30 -11.69 7.02
CA PHE A 37 1.51 -11.40 8.44
C PHE A 37 0.33 -10.65 9.06
N THR A 38 0.00 -11.04 10.29
CA THR A 38 -0.96 -10.31 11.12
C THR A 38 -0.34 -9.04 11.69
N PHE A 39 -1.17 -8.05 12.05
CA PHE A 39 -0.65 -6.79 12.64
C PHE A 39 0.18 -7.00 13.92
N PRO A 40 -0.16 -7.93 14.84
CA PRO A 40 0.71 -8.26 15.96
C PRO A 40 2.10 -8.79 15.55
N GLU A 41 2.18 -9.63 14.53
CA GLU A 41 3.47 -10.15 14.03
C GLU A 41 4.31 -9.06 13.37
N ILE A 42 3.66 -8.15 12.64
CA ILE A 42 4.32 -6.99 12.04
C ILE A 42 4.83 -6.04 13.13
N ALA A 43 4.02 -5.78 14.15
CA ALA A 43 4.38 -4.92 15.29
C ALA A 43 5.60 -5.47 16.03
N TYR A 44 5.62 -6.79 16.26
CA TYR A 44 6.76 -7.48 16.84
C TYR A 44 8.03 -7.34 15.98
N ARG A 45 7.92 -7.52 14.65
CA ARG A 45 9.05 -7.40 13.71
C ARG A 45 9.61 -5.99 13.60
N LEU A 46 8.75 -4.98 13.68
CA LEU A 46 9.13 -3.57 13.57
C LEU A 46 9.49 -2.93 14.91
N GLY A 47 9.28 -3.62 16.03
CA GLY A 47 9.55 -3.09 17.36
C GLY A 47 8.62 -1.92 17.73
N CYS A 48 7.37 -1.94 17.29
CA CYS A 48 6.38 -0.90 17.56
C CYS A 48 5.07 -1.49 18.11
N SER A 49 4.10 -0.62 18.43
CA SER A 49 2.77 -1.04 18.89
C SER A 49 1.90 -1.52 17.71
N VAL A 50 0.91 -2.36 17.99
CA VAL A 50 -0.11 -2.76 17.00
C VAL A 50 -0.86 -1.54 16.46
N LEU A 51 -1.15 -0.56 17.32
CA LEU A 51 -1.79 0.70 16.91
C LEU A 51 -0.94 1.46 15.87
N ASN A 52 0.39 1.53 16.06
CA ASN A 52 1.26 2.16 15.07
C ASN A 52 1.23 1.40 13.73
N VAL A 53 1.14 0.06 13.76
CA VAL A 53 1.00 -0.75 12.54
C VAL A 53 -0.32 -0.45 11.84
N GLU A 54 -1.42 -0.38 12.59
CA GLU A 54 -2.74 -0.01 12.06
C GLU A 54 -2.72 1.38 11.41
N ASP A 55 -2.11 2.37 12.06
CA ASP A 55 -1.95 3.73 11.52
C ASP A 55 -1.12 3.73 10.22
N HIS A 56 -0.01 2.98 10.20
CA HIS A 56 0.82 2.84 9.00
C HIS A 56 0.09 2.13 7.86
N PHE A 57 -0.72 1.11 8.18
CA PHE A 57 -1.51 0.40 7.19
C PHE A 57 -2.64 1.28 6.63
N ALA A 58 -3.35 2.00 7.49
CA ALA A 58 -4.37 2.97 7.09
C ALA A 58 -3.78 4.08 6.19
N ALA A 59 -2.60 4.59 6.54
CA ALA A 59 -1.87 5.55 5.71
C ALA A 59 -1.48 4.97 4.33
N ALA A 60 -1.10 3.69 4.27
CA ALA A 60 -0.83 2.99 3.01
C ALA A 60 -2.08 2.90 2.14
N LEU A 61 -3.20 2.46 2.70
CA LEU A 61 -4.47 2.36 1.98
C LEU A 61 -4.94 3.72 1.46
N ALA A 62 -4.89 4.77 2.30
CA ALA A 62 -5.31 6.11 1.90
C ALA A 62 -4.44 6.70 0.77
N HIS A 63 -3.14 6.40 0.76
CA HIS A 63 -2.25 6.83 -0.32
C HIS A 63 -2.49 6.05 -1.62
N LEU A 64 -2.69 4.73 -1.52
CA LEU A 64 -2.98 3.89 -2.68
C LEU A 64 -4.35 4.22 -3.29
N ASP A 65 -5.36 4.46 -2.47
CA ASP A 65 -6.69 4.91 -2.89
C ASP A 65 -6.58 6.23 -3.69
N LYS A 66 -5.85 7.21 -3.15
CA LYS A 66 -5.57 8.47 -3.86
C LYS A 66 -4.81 8.23 -5.17
N ALA A 67 -3.85 7.32 -5.23
CA ALA A 67 -3.09 7.05 -6.44
C ALA A 67 -3.97 6.42 -7.54
N VAL A 68 -4.88 5.53 -7.15
CA VAL A 68 -5.77 4.79 -8.06
C VAL A 68 -6.96 5.64 -8.52
N ASN A 69 -7.57 6.38 -7.59
CA ASN A 69 -8.78 7.17 -7.82
C ASN A 69 -8.51 8.60 -8.32
N ARG A 70 -7.25 8.99 -8.53
CA ARG A 70 -6.93 10.28 -9.16
C ARG A 70 -7.24 10.21 -10.67
N GLU A 71 -8.53 10.28 -10.98
CA GLU A 71 -9.10 10.76 -12.24
C GLU A 71 -10.30 11.65 -11.92
N GLY A 72 -10.08 12.95 -12.15
CA GLY A 72 -10.92 14.10 -11.84
C GLY A 72 -10.04 15.34 -11.81
#